data_AF-A0A1M2V8M7-F1
#
_entry.id   AF-A0A1M2V8M7-F1
#
_cell.length_a   1.000
_cell.length_b   1.000
_cell.length_c   1.000
_cell.angle_alpha   90.00
_cell.angle_beta   90.00
_cell.angle_gamma   90.00
#
_symmetry.space_group_name_H-M   'P 1'
#
loop_
_entity.id
_entity.type
_entity.pdbx_description
1 polymer ?
#
loop_
_entity_poly.entity_id
_entity_poly.type
_entity_poly.pdbx_seq_one_letter_code
_entity_poly.pdbx_strand_id
1 'polypeptide(L)'
;MSENGDYYYTDDVTEDVDDLCPDDISEWNMLVNCYNPYSPKSARHLLDGHRSPSDVHYCLFDFDISHIFPRDAPLSVCRRPSAESYEGALSYHPFDTSCGEYDYNPFAYDVACLGNLYKVHLSSTVPAIPFLAPLFDKMTTHVVAERFTAAEAANFIEFAIASVPEASLATPVSLRTEWECFEHPDIYWARTTPAFRDHWAHFRAP
;
A
#
# COMPACT_ATOMS: atom_id res chain seq x y z
N MET A 1 -51.87 -10.35 6.35
CA MET A 1 -51.28 -10.14 5.02
C MET A 1 -49.82 -9.83 5.25
N SER A 2 -48.99 -10.85 5.08
CA SER A 2 -47.53 -10.82 5.21
C SER A 2 -46.95 -10.43 3.86
N GLU A 3 -46.28 -9.29 3.77
CA GLU A 3 -45.40 -8.99 2.64
C GLU A 3 -43.99 -9.43 3.02
N ASN A 4 -43.61 -10.61 2.52
CA ASN A 4 -42.23 -11.06 2.45
C ASN A 4 -41.59 -10.28 1.30
N GLY A 5 -40.79 -9.26 1.63
CA GLY A 5 -39.85 -8.65 0.70
C GLY A 5 -38.61 -9.52 0.64
N ASP A 6 -38.57 -10.43 -0.33
CA ASP A 6 -37.35 -11.16 -0.68
C ASP A 6 -36.33 -10.16 -1.24
N TYR A 7 -35.38 -9.76 -0.40
CA TYR A 7 -34.18 -9.06 -0.85
C TYR A 7 -33.30 -10.07 -1.58
N TYR A 8 -33.33 -10.00 -2.90
CA TYR A 8 -32.34 -10.66 -3.74
C TYR A 8 -30.97 -10.05 -3.41
N TYR A 9 -30.18 -10.78 -2.62
CA TYR A 9 -28.73 -10.65 -2.65
C TYR A 9 -28.31 -11.07 -4.06
N THR A 10 -27.94 -10.10 -4.89
CA THR A 10 -27.21 -10.38 -6.12
C THR A 10 -25.80 -10.78 -5.71
N ASP A 11 -25.54 -12.08 -5.76
CA ASP A 11 -24.19 -12.62 -5.95
C ASP A 11 -23.57 -12.00 -7.22
N ASP A 12 -22.24 -11.85 -7.19
CA ASP A 12 -21.34 -11.45 -8.30
C ASP A 12 -21.42 -10.00 -8.79
N VAL A 13 -20.58 -9.13 -8.20
CA VAL A 13 -19.66 -8.25 -8.95
C VAL A 13 -18.39 -8.04 -8.12
N THR A 14 -17.52 -9.04 -8.04
CA THR A 14 -16.08 -8.75 -7.97
C THR A 14 -15.56 -8.89 -9.40
N GLU A 15 -15.96 -7.98 -10.29
CA GLU A 15 -15.15 -7.76 -11.49
C GLU A 15 -13.84 -7.15 -10.99
N ASP A 16 -12.72 -7.80 -11.27
CA ASP A 16 -11.40 -7.20 -11.08
C ASP A 16 -11.34 -5.91 -11.89
N VAL A 17 -11.41 -4.77 -11.20
CA VAL A 17 -11.41 -3.43 -11.81
C VAL A 17 -9.96 -2.98 -11.96
N ASP A 18 -9.22 -3.62 -12.87
CA ASP A 18 -7.82 -3.30 -13.16
C ASP A 18 -7.62 -1.86 -13.69
N ASP A 19 -8.72 -1.20 -14.05
CA ASP A 19 -8.80 0.15 -14.63
C ASP A 19 -9.23 1.24 -13.62
N LEU A 20 -9.44 0.90 -12.34
CA LEU A 20 -9.76 1.84 -11.27
C LEU A 20 -8.50 2.39 -10.61
N CYS A 21 -8.42 3.72 -10.51
CA CYS A 21 -7.41 4.42 -9.71
C CYS A 21 -8.07 5.04 -8.47
N PRO A 22 -7.76 4.55 -7.25
CA PRO A 22 -8.28 5.14 -6.01
C PRO A 22 -8.00 6.64 -5.83
N ASP A 23 -6.80 7.10 -6.19
CA ASP A 23 -6.28 8.48 -6.04
C ASP A 23 -6.18 9.01 -4.59
N ASP A 24 -6.75 8.32 -3.59
CA ASP A 24 -6.73 8.70 -2.17
C ASP A 24 -6.29 7.55 -1.23
N ILE A 25 -5.13 6.95 -1.51
CA ILE A 25 -4.60 5.88 -0.66
C ILE A 25 -4.08 6.45 0.67
N SER A 26 -4.80 6.11 1.75
CA SER A 26 -4.41 6.40 3.14
C SER A 26 -4.94 5.32 4.10
N GLU A 27 -4.42 5.25 5.33
CA GLU A 27 -4.96 4.33 6.34
C GLU A 27 -6.40 4.64 6.76
N TRP A 28 -6.86 5.87 6.49
CA TRP A 28 -8.23 6.28 6.76
C TRP A 28 -9.22 5.66 5.78
N ASN A 29 -8.75 5.33 4.57
CA ASN A 29 -9.53 4.75 3.48
C ASN A 29 -9.30 3.23 3.35
N MET A 30 -8.76 2.59 4.40
CA MET A 30 -8.59 1.14 4.51
C MET A 30 -9.45 0.58 5.64
N LEU A 31 -10.31 -0.38 5.32
CA LEU A 31 -11.02 -1.17 6.32
C LEU A 31 -10.33 -2.52 6.50
N VAL A 32 -10.46 -3.05 7.71
CA VAL A 32 -10.15 -4.44 8.03
C VAL A 32 -11.47 -5.12 8.38
N ASN A 33 -11.66 -6.36 7.95
CA ASN A 33 -12.84 -7.19 8.26
C ASN A 33 -12.97 -7.58 9.76
N CYS A 34 -12.55 -6.70 10.68
CA CYS A 34 -12.79 -6.82 12.10
C CYS A 34 -13.95 -5.91 12.53
N TYR A 35 -15.11 -6.51 12.77
CA TYR A 35 -16.26 -5.80 13.33
C TYR A 35 -16.23 -5.85 14.86
N ASN A 36 -16.13 -4.69 15.53
CA ASN A 36 -16.42 -4.60 16.96
C ASN A 36 -17.31 -3.37 17.25
N PRO A 37 -18.55 -3.57 17.73
CA PRO A 37 -19.47 -2.47 18.04
C PRO A 37 -19.06 -1.67 19.31
N TYR A 38 -18.07 -2.13 20.08
CA TYR A 38 -17.57 -1.48 21.28
C TYR A 38 -16.10 -1.08 21.10
N SER A 39 -15.84 0.21 20.86
CA SER A 39 -14.56 0.95 20.92
C SER A 39 -13.25 0.14 20.70
N PRO A 40 -12.44 0.46 19.66
CA PRO A 40 -11.26 -0.32 19.28
C PRO A 40 -10.14 -0.38 20.34
N LYS A 41 -10.14 0.51 21.34
CA LYS A 41 -9.10 0.52 22.39
C LYS A 41 -9.26 -0.60 23.42
N SER A 42 -10.50 -0.94 23.80
CA SER A 42 -10.79 -1.97 24.82
C SER A 42 -10.82 -3.39 24.26
N ALA A 43 -10.95 -3.53 22.95
CA ALA A 43 -11.20 -4.81 22.29
C ALA A 43 -9.97 -5.44 21.60
N ARG A 44 -8.77 -4.87 21.74
CA ARG A 44 -7.55 -5.42 21.09
C ARG A 44 -7.33 -6.91 21.37
N HIS A 45 -7.56 -7.34 22.61
CA HIS A 45 -7.46 -8.75 23.00
C HIS A 45 -8.49 -9.68 22.31
N LEU A 46 -9.64 -9.14 21.89
CA LEU A 46 -10.66 -9.90 21.13
C LEU A 46 -10.27 -10.08 19.66
N LEU A 47 -9.30 -9.29 19.17
CA LEU A 47 -8.78 -9.38 17.81
C LEU A 47 -7.57 -10.31 17.70
N ASP A 48 -6.99 -10.76 18.82
CA ASP A 48 -5.80 -11.63 18.81
C ASP A 48 -6.07 -12.95 18.07
N GLY A 49 -7.30 -13.48 18.12
CA GLY A 49 -7.72 -14.66 17.34
C GLY A 49 -8.09 -14.36 15.89
N HIS A 50 -8.56 -13.14 15.59
CA HIS A 50 -8.93 -12.71 14.23
C HIS A 50 -7.72 -12.37 13.36
N ARG A 51 -6.54 -12.15 13.96
CA ARG A 51 -5.29 -11.85 13.26
C ARG A 51 -4.56 -13.10 12.75
N SER A 52 -5.21 -14.26 12.72
CA SER A 52 -4.73 -15.38 11.93
C SER A 52 -4.66 -14.95 10.45
N PRO A 53 -3.56 -15.21 9.72
CA PRO A 53 -3.42 -14.81 8.31
C PRO A 53 -4.57 -15.29 7.40
N SER A 54 -5.28 -16.35 7.79
CA SER A 54 -6.42 -16.90 7.05
C SER A 54 -7.69 -16.06 7.12
N ASP A 55 -7.82 -15.17 8.10
CA ASP A 55 -9.10 -14.57 8.49
C ASP A 55 -9.10 -13.03 8.41
N VAL A 56 -7.98 -12.40 8.04
CA VAL A 56 -7.86 -10.95 7.89
C VAL A 56 -8.00 -10.54 6.42
N HIS A 57 -9.00 -9.73 6.13
CA HIS A 57 -9.22 -9.12 4.83
C HIS A 57 -9.16 -7.61 4.97
N TYR A 58 -8.46 -6.97 4.03
CA TYR A 58 -8.41 -5.53 3.89
C TYR A 58 -9.27 -5.12 2.69
N CYS A 59 -9.96 -4.00 2.77
CA CYS A 59 -10.57 -3.38 1.59
C CYS A 59 -10.33 -1.87 1.56
N LEU A 60 -10.21 -1.33 0.34
CA LEU A 60 -10.22 0.09 0.10
C LEU A 60 -11.68 0.58 0.05
N PHE A 61 -11.92 1.78 0.53
CA PHE A 61 -13.20 2.47 0.42
C PHE A 61 -12.97 3.97 0.20
N ASP A 62 -14.07 4.72 0.05
CA ASP A 62 -14.05 6.17 -0.22
C ASP A 62 -13.52 6.50 -1.63
N PHE A 63 -14.28 6.09 -2.64
CA PHE A 63 -13.92 6.26 -4.06
C PHE A 63 -14.48 7.56 -4.68
N ASP A 64 -14.81 8.56 -3.86
CA ASP A 64 -15.50 9.78 -4.30
C ASP A 64 -14.66 10.63 -5.28
N ILE A 65 -13.33 10.49 -5.24
CA ILE A 65 -12.39 11.17 -6.15
C ILE A 65 -11.66 10.20 -7.11
N SER A 66 -12.06 8.93 -7.11
CA SER A 66 -11.43 7.90 -7.94
C SER A 66 -11.82 8.00 -9.40
N HIS A 67 -10.92 7.51 -10.25
CA HIS A 67 -11.11 7.54 -11.70
C HIS A 67 -11.12 6.14 -12.30
N ILE A 68 -12.08 5.91 -13.21
CA ILE A 68 -12.11 4.73 -14.08
C ILE A 68 -11.50 5.11 -15.43
N PHE A 69 -10.47 4.39 -15.84
CA PHE A 69 -9.81 4.57 -17.13
C PHE A 69 -10.36 3.60 -18.19
N PRO A 70 -10.16 3.86 -19.48
CA PRO A 70 -10.50 2.88 -20.52
C PRO A 70 -9.70 1.58 -20.33
N ARG A 71 -10.37 0.43 -20.29
CA ARG A 71 -9.77 -0.90 -20.08
C ARG A 71 -8.67 -1.27 -21.10
N ASP A 72 -8.71 -0.68 -22.29
CA ASP A 72 -7.76 -0.93 -23.38
C ASP A 72 -6.55 0.02 -23.37
N ALA A 73 -6.57 1.06 -22.52
CA ALA A 73 -5.45 1.98 -22.38
C ALA A 73 -4.35 1.35 -21.51
N PRO A 74 -3.08 1.31 -21.97
CA PRO A 74 -1.98 0.89 -21.12
C PRO A 74 -1.86 1.83 -19.91
N LEU A 75 -1.87 1.28 -18.69
CA LEU A 75 -1.80 2.05 -17.45
C LEU A 75 -0.57 2.99 -17.40
N SER A 76 0.53 2.62 -18.06
CA SER A 76 1.75 3.42 -18.15
C SER A 76 1.59 4.75 -18.91
N VAL A 77 0.59 4.86 -19.79
CA VAL A 77 0.33 6.07 -20.58
C VAL A 77 -0.84 6.90 -20.04
N CYS A 78 -1.57 6.42 -19.04
CA CYS A 78 -2.63 7.20 -18.40
C CYS A 78 -2.06 8.46 -17.76
N ARG A 79 -2.75 9.59 -17.95
CA ARG A 79 -2.35 10.90 -17.45
C ARG A 79 -3.53 11.67 -16.86
N ARG A 80 -3.26 12.41 -15.79
CA ARG A 80 -4.18 13.35 -15.14
C ARG A 80 -3.49 14.71 -14.92
N PRO A 81 -4.24 15.82 -14.92
CA PRO A 81 -3.70 17.13 -14.59
C PRO A 81 -3.03 17.15 -13.21
N SER A 82 -1.83 17.72 -13.11
CA SER A 82 -1.09 17.75 -11.83
C SER A 82 -1.81 18.46 -10.69
N ALA A 83 -2.73 19.38 -10.97
CA ALA A 83 -3.54 20.03 -9.94
C ALA A 83 -4.39 19.03 -9.13
N GLU A 84 -4.79 17.91 -9.74
CA GLU A 84 -5.62 16.89 -9.09
C GLU A 84 -4.82 16.01 -8.12
N SER A 85 -3.49 15.96 -8.24
CA SER A 85 -2.66 15.20 -7.28
C SER A 85 -2.60 15.85 -5.88
N TYR A 86 -3.30 16.97 -5.67
CA TYR A 86 -3.40 17.66 -4.40
C TYR A 86 -4.78 17.47 -3.74
N GLU A 87 -5.66 16.68 -4.36
CA GLU A 87 -6.95 16.29 -3.79
C GLU A 87 -6.78 15.09 -2.83
N GLY A 88 -7.67 14.94 -1.84
CA GLY A 88 -7.59 13.83 -0.88
C GLY A 88 -6.62 14.03 0.29
N ALA A 89 -6.21 12.92 0.90
CA ALA A 89 -5.40 12.86 2.11
C ALA A 89 -3.90 12.99 1.83
N LEU A 90 -3.41 14.24 1.93
CA LEU A 90 -2.03 14.64 1.63
C LEU A 90 -0.90 13.89 2.37
N SER A 91 -1.20 13.10 3.41
CA SER A 91 -0.18 12.50 4.29
C SER A 91 0.79 11.55 3.60
N TYR A 92 0.38 10.91 2.50
CA TYR A 92 1.21 9.94 1.77
C TYR A 92 1.52 10.33 0.34
N HIS A 93 1.15 11.54 -0.07
CA HIS A 93 1.35 11.99 -1.44
C HIS A 93 2.83 11.99 -1.81
N PRO A 94 3.24 11.39 -2.94
CA PRO A 94 4.58 11.57 -3.47
C PRO A 94 4.77 12.99 -3.99
N PHE A 95 6.03 13.42 -4.10
CA PHE A 95 6.38 14.75 -4.59
C PHE A 95 6.41 14.85 -6.13
N ASP A 96 5.82 13.88 -6.84
CA ASP A 96 5.89 13.72 -8.30
C ASP A 96 5.47 14.96 -9.09
N THR A 97 4.57 15.78 -8.54
CA THR A 97 4.02 17.00 -9.16
C THR A 97 4.46 18.28 -8.45
N SER A 98 5.34 18.16 -7.47
CA SER A 98 5.82 19.31 -6.66
C SER A 98 6.79 20.20 -7.42
N CYS A 99 7.29 19.75 -8.58
CA CYS A 99 8.30 20.44 -9.40
C CYS A 99 7.73 21.06 -10.68
N GLY A 100 6.41 21.18 -10.78
CA GLY A 100 5.73 21.89 -11.88
C GLY A 100 5.42 21.02 -13.09
N GLU A 101 5.40 19.70 -12.92
CA GLU A 101 4.89 18.74 -13.89
C GLU A 101 3.46 19.12 -14.30
N TYR A 102 3.15 19.03 -15.60
CA TYR A 102 1.83 19.39 -16.11
C TYR A 102 0.80 18.28 -15.85
N ASP A 103 1.25 17.04 -15.98
CA ASP A 103 0.46 15.84 -15.75
C ASP A 103 1.24 14.83 -14.92
N TYR A 104 0.53 13.84 -14.40
CA TYR A 104 1.09 12.70 -13.67
C TYR A 104 0.42 11.39 -14.08
N ASN A 105 1.08 10.27 -13.81
CA ASN A 105 0.48 8.94 -13.97
C ASN A 105 -0.22 8.55 -12.66
N PRO A 106 -1.55 8.40 -12.64
CA PRO A 106 -2.30 8.19 -11.40
C PRO A 106 -2.06 6.79 -10.80
N PHE A 107 -1.89 5.76 -11.62
CA PHE A 107 -1.59 4.41 -11.14
C PHE A 107 -0.21 4.33 -10.47
N ALA A 108 0.78 4.99 -11.06
CA ALA A 108 2.11 5.09 -10.44
C ALA A 108 2.05 5.94 -9.16
N TYR A 109 1.19 6.96 -9.13
CA TYR A 109 0.98 7.83 -7.98
C TYR A 109 0.42 7.05 -6.79
N ASP A 110 -0.65 6.26 -7.00
CA ASP A 110 -1.24 5.41 -5.98
C ASP A 110 -0.25 4.37 -5.44
N VAL A 111 0.57 3.77 -6.29
CA VAL A 111 1.64 2.87 -5.81
C VAL A 111 2.63 3.61 -4.89
N ALA A 112 2.95 4.87 -5.19
CA ALA A 112 3.82 5.66 -4.33
C ALA A 112 3.11 6.08 -3.03
N CYS A 113 1.82 6.42 -3.06
CA CYS A 113 1.03 6.63 -1.85
C CYS A 113 1.03 5.39 -0.95
N LEU A 114 0.80 4.20 -1.52
CA LEU A 114 0.85 2.95 -0.78
C LEU A 114 2.25 2.63 -0.24
N GLY A 115 3.29 2.83 -1.05
CA GLY A 115 4.68 2.68 -0.62
C GLY A 115 5.04 3.65 0.51
N ASN A 116 4.48 4.86 0.46
CA ASN A 116 4.66 5.87 1.49
C ASN A 116 3.94 5.51 2.79
N LEU A 117 2.77 4.89 2.71
CA LEU A 117 2.08 4.30 3.85
C LEU A 117 2.92 3.16 4.45
N TYR A 118 3.46 2.27 3.62
CA TYR A 118 4.30 1.16 4.07
C TYR A 118 5.58 1.61 4.77
N LYS A 119 6.34 2.56 4.23
CA LYS A 119 7.56 3.04 4.90
C LYS A 119 7.25 3.66 6.27
N VAL A 120 6.11 4.34 6.41
CA VAL A 120 5.71 5.00 7.67
C VAL A 120 5.29 3.98 8.73
N HIS A 121 4.59 2.90 8.35
CA HIS A 121 4.01 1.95 9.33
C HIS A 121 4.81 0.65 9.49
N LEU A 122 5.60 0.25 8.50
CA LEU A 122 6.25 -1.08 8.42
C LEU A 122 7.77 -1.04 8.43
N SER A 123 8.40 0.14 8.48
CA SER A 123 9.87 0.27 8.61
C SER A 123 10.45 -0.53 9.78
N SER A 124 9.71 -0.65 10.90
CA SER A 124 10.13 -1.41 12.08
C SER A 124 10.19 -2.92 11.87
N THR A 125 9.56 -3.42 10.81
CA THR A 125 9.53 -4.83 10.41
C THR A 125 10.75 -5.21 9.56
N VAL A 126 11.49 -4.25 9.01
CA VAL A 126 12.65 -4.48 8.13
C VAL A 126 13.71 -5.42 8.72
N PRO A 127 14.04 -5.41 10.03
CA PRO A 127 14.94 -6.43 10.60
C PRO A 127 14.46 -7.87 10.40
N ALA A 128 13.14 -8.12 10.45
CA ALA A 128 12.54 -9.44 10.26
C ALA A 128 12.36 -9.77 8.76
N ILE A 129 12.01 -8.76 7.95
CA ILE A 129 11.79 -8.90 6.50
C ILE A 129 12.64 -7.84 5.77
N PRO A 130 13.94 -8.09 5.53
CA PRO A 130 14.85 -7.09 4.94
C PRO A 130 14.44 -6.60 3.56
N PHE A 131 13.71 -7.42 2.81
CA PHE A 131 13.16 -7.10 1.48
C PHE A 131 12.12 -5.97 1.51
N LEU A 132 11.58 -5.60 2.67
CA LEU A 132 10.74 -4.41 2.77
C LEU A 132 11.50 -3.13 2.39
N ALA A 133 12.80 -3.03 2.67
CA ALA A 133 13.61 -1.87 2.29
C ALA A 133 13.65 -1.63 0.77
N PRO A 134 14.05 -2.60 -0.08
CA PRO A 134 13.98 -2.43 -1.53
C PRO A 134 12.55 -2.28 -2.06
N LEU A 135 11.54 -2.90 -1.44
CA LEU A 135 10.15 -2.70 -1.84
C LEU A 135 9.72 -1.24 -1.67
N PHE A 136 10.02 -0.62 -0.53
CA PHE A 136 9.70 0.78 -0.27
C PHE A 136 10.34 1.69 -1.33
N ASP A 137 11.65 1.56 -1.56
CA ASP A 137 12.37 2.40 -2.54
C ASP A 137 11.82 2.24 -3.96
N LYS A 138 11.47 1.02 -4.38
CA LYS A 138 10.92 0.80 -5.72
C LYS A 138 9.47 1.26 -5.86
N MET A 139 8.69 1.29 -4.78
CA MET A 139 7.34 1.87 -4.81
C MET A 139 7.37 3.40 -4.75
N THR A 140 8.38 4.01 -4.11
CA THR A 140 8.40 5.46 -3.82
C THR A 140 9.52 6.22 -4.52
N THR A 141 10.23 5.61 -5.47
CA THR A 141 11.26 6.30 -6.26
C THR A 141 10.65 7.50 -7.00
N HIS A 142 11.38 8.62 -7.01
CA HIS A 142 11.01 9.82 -7.75
C HIS A 142 11.19 9.64 -9.28
N VAL A 143 11.93 8.62 -9.71
CA VAL A 143 12.03 8.24 -11.11
C VAL A 143 10.84 7.35 -11.45
N VAL A 144 9.71 7.96 -11.82
CA VAL A 144 8.42 7.29 -12.05
C VAL A 144 8.53 6.09 -13.01
N ALA A 145 9.37 6.19 -14.05
CA ALA A 145 9.58 5.10 -15.01
C ALA A 145 10.25 3.84 -14.42
N GLU A 146 10.92 3.99 -13.28
CA GLU A 146 11.54 2.89 -12.55
C GLU A 146 10.68 2.41 -11.38
N ARG A 147 9.55 3.08 -11.10
CA ARG A 147 8.65 2.71 -10.02
C ARG A 147 7.98 1.37 -10.34
N PHE A 148 7.85 0.53 -9.32
CA PHE A 148 7.02 -0.66 -9.45
C PHE A 148 5.59 -0.30 -9.79
N THR A 149 4.98 -1.11 -10.64
CA THR A 149 3.53 -1.23 -10.74
C THR A 149 2.98 -1.95 -9.50
N ALA A 150 1.67 -1.86 -9.27
CA ALA A 150 1.02 -2.60 -8.20
C ALA A 150 1.28 -4.12 -8.32
N ALA A 151 1.23 -4.66 -9.54
CA ALA A 151 1.53 -6.06 -9.83
C ALA A 151 2.99 -6.44 -9.53
N GLU A 152 3.96 -5.58 -9.88
CA GLU A 152 5.37 -5.82 -9.55
C GLU A 152 5.62 -5.76 -8.05
N ALA A 153 5.00 -4.81 -7.33
CA ALA A 153 5.08 -4.73 -5.88
C ALA A 153 4.47 -5.97 -5.20
N ALA A 154 3.32 -6.45 -5.68
CA ALA A 154 2.67 -7.69 -5.23
C ALA A 154 3.56 -8.92 -5.47
N ASN A 155 4.11 -9.08 -6.68
CA ASN A 155 5.03 -10.17 -6.97
C ASN A 155 6.30 -10.10 -6.12
N PHE A 156 6.80 -8.89 -5.84
CA PHE A 156 7.99 -8.70 -5.03
C PHE A 156 7.75 -9.06 -3.56
N ILE A 157 6.59 -8.73 -2.99
CA ILE A 157 6.28 -9.12 -1.60
C ILE A 157 6.07 -10.63 -1.47
N GLU A 158 5.44 -11.29 -2.45
CA GLU A 158 5.33 -12.76 -2.49
C GLU A 158 6.71 -13.43 -2.53
N PHE A 159 7.60 -12.92 -3.38
CA PHE A 159 9.00 -13.33 -3.42
C PHE A 159 9.69 -13.10 -2.07
N ALA A 160 9.49 -11.95 -1.43
CA ALA A 160 10.09 -11.61 -0.15
C ALA A 160 9.67 -12.57 0.96
N ILE A 161 8.36 -12.88 1.04
CA ILE A 161 7.79 -13.81 2.03
C ILE A 161 8.35 -15.22 1.81
N ALA A 162 8.42 -15.69 0.57
CA ALA A 162 8.99 -16.99 0.25
C ALA A 162 10.51 -17.09 0.51
N SER A 163 11.21 -15.95 0.52
CA SER A 163 12.67 -15.88 0.66
C SER A 163 13.16 -15.76 2.11
N VAL A 164 12.27 -15.44 3.05
CA VAL A 164 12.63 -15.33 4.47
C VAL A 164 12.32 -16.62 5.24
N PRO A 165 13.13 -17.00 6.24
CA PRO A 165 12.81 -18.14 7.10
C PRO A 165 11.48 -17.94 7.83
N GLU A 166 10.71 -19.02 8.01
CA GLU A 166 9.44 -19.00 8.74
C GLU A 166 9.59 -18.42 10.16
N ALA A 167 10.72 -18.68 10.83
CA ALA A 167 11.03 -18.11 12.14
C ALA A 167 11.11 -16.57 12.12
N SER A 168 11.55 -15.97 11.01
CA SER A 168 11.54 -14.52 10.84
C SER A 168 10.13 -13.98 10.69
N LEU A 169 9.25 -14.68 9.95
CA LEU A 169 7.84 -14.32 9.79
C LEU A 169 7.06 -14.44 11.12
N ALA A 170 7.44 -15.38 11.98
CA ALA A 170 6.86 -15.56 13.31
C ALA A 170 7.41 -14.57 14.36
N THR A 171 8.39 -13.73 14.00
CA THR A 171 9.00 -12.79 14.95
C THR A 171 7.99 -11.69 15.31
N PRO A 172 7.67 -11.50 16.60
CA PRO A 172 6.79 -10.41 17.01
C PRO A 172 7.40 -9.06 16.67
N VAL A 173 6.63 -8.23 15.97
CA VAL A 173 7.02 -6.85 15.65
C VAL A 173 6.12 -5.87 16.38
N SER A 174 6.72 -4.82 16.94
CA SER A 174 5.97 -3.69 17.49
C SER A 174 5.92 -2.60 16.42
N LEU A 175 4.80 -2.54 15.71
CA LEU A 175 4.58 -1.48 14.72
C LEU A 175 4.45 -0.14 15.43
N ARG A 176 5.13 0.87 14.88
CA ARG A 176 5.04 2.26 15.28
C ARG A 176 5.11 3.12 14.02
N THR A 177 4.35 4.20 14.00
CA THR A 177 4.39 5.20 12.94
C THR A 177 5.73 5.94 13.01
N GLU A 178 6.51 5.90 11.93
CA GLU A 178 7.82 6.52 11.80
C GLU A 178 7.87 7.49 10.61
N TRP A 179 7.31 8.68 10.78
CA TRP A 179 7.28 9.72 9.74
C TRP A 179 8.67 10.14 9.22
N GLU A 180 9.72 9.99 10.02
CA GLU A 180 11.10 10.26 9.56
C GLU A 180 11.52 9.35 8.40
N CYS A 181 10.97 8.11 8.32
CA CYS A 181 11.22 7.21 7.19
C CYS A 181 10.65 7.77 5.88
N PHE A 182 9.83 8.82 5.94
CA PHE A 182 9.24 9.41 4.75
C PHE A 182 10.28 10.06 3.85
N GLU A 183 11.20 10.83 4.42
CA GLU A 183 12.23 11.57 3.68
C GLU A 183 13.62 10.95 3.81
N HIS A 184 13.80 9.99 4.73
CA HIS A 184 15.10 9.44 5.09
C HIS A 184 15.14 7.92 4.90
N PRO A 185 15.31 7.45 3.66
CA PRO A 185 15.32 6.01 3.34
C PRO A 185 16.42 5.25 4.09
N ASP A 186 17.53 5.94 4.42
CA ASP A 186 18.63 5.36 5.19
C ASP A 186 18.21 4.83 6.57
N ILE A 187 17.11 5.32 7.16
CA ILE A 187 16.63 4.83 8.46
C ILE A 187 16.24 3.35 8.41
N TYR A 188 15.50 2.93 7.38
CA TYR A 188 15.11 1.53 7.25
C TYR A 188 16.21 0.69 6.60
N TRP A 189 16.99 1.24 5.65
CA TRP A 189 18.14 0.52 5.13
C TRP A 189 19.24 0.27 6.18
N ALA A 190 19.37 1.16 7.18
CA ALA A 190 20.28 0.97 8.31
C ALA A 190 19.95 -0.29 9.13
N ARG A 191 18.69 -0.77 9.06
CA ARG A 191 18.19 -1.93 9.79
C ARG A 191 18.53 -3.26 9.11
N THR A 192 18.96 -3.24 7.85
CA THR A 192 19.45 -4.42 7.14
C THR A 192 20.92 -4.67 7.47
N THR A 193 21.40 -5.89 7.22
CA THR A 193 22.84 -6.19 7.31
C THR A 193 23.60 -5.46 6.19
N PRO A 194 24.90 -5.15 6.38
CA PRO A 194 25.73 -4.56 5.33
C PRO A 194 25.77 -5.41 4.05
N ALA A 195 25.95 -6.72 4.19
CA ALA A 195 25.99 -7.64 3.05
C ALA A 195 24.67 -7.64 2.24
N PHE A 196 23.53 -7.57 2.92
CA PHE A 196 22.23 -7.44 2.25
C PHE A 196 22.13 -6.09 1.51
N ARG A 197 22.51 -5.00 2.18
CA ARG A 197 22.46 -3.65 1.62
C ARG A 197 23.30 -3.55 0.34
N ASP A 198 24.50 -4.11 0.35
CA ASP A 198 25.40 -4.08 -0.80
C ASP A 198 24.82 -4.90 -1.98
N HIS A 199 24.24 -6.07 -1.69
CA HIS A 199 23.64 -6.93 -2.71
C HIS A 199 22.40 -6.29 -3.37
N TRP A 200 21.57 -5.62 -2.57
CA TRP A 200 20.31 -4.99 -3.02
C TRP A 200 20.46 -3.49 -3.30
N ALA A 201 21.68 -2.95 -3.36
CA ALA A 201 21.91 -1.51 -3.53
C ALA A 201 21.30 -0.95 -4.83
N HIS A 202 21.18 -1.77 -5.88
CA HIS A 202 20.58 -1.40 -7.16
C HIS A 202 19.06 -1.20 -7.10
N PHE A 203 18.41 -1.57 -6.00
CA PHE A 203 17.00 -1.26 -5.73
C PHE A 203 16.81 0.08 -5.02
N ARG A 204 17.90 0.72 -4.55
CA ARG A 204 17.78 2.00 -3.88
C ARG A 204 17.26 3.06 -4.82
N ALA A 205 16.40 3.93 -4.31
CA ALA A 205 16.02 5.13 -5.03
C ALA A 205 17.28 5.98 -5.28
N PRO A 206 17.43 6.56 -6.49
CA PRO A 206 18.60 7.37 -6.83
C PRO A 206 18.70 8.66 -6.02
#